data_AF-A0A969QZP6-F1
#
_entry.id   AF-A0A969QZP6-F1
#
_cell.length_a   1.000
_cell.length_b   1.000
_cell.length_c   1.000
_cell.angle_alpha   90.00
_cell.angle_beta   90.00
_cell.angle_gamma   90.00
#
_symmetry.space_group_name_H-M   'P 1'
#
loop_
_entity.id
_entity.type
_entity.pdbx_description
1 polymer ?
#
loop_
_entity_poly.entity_id
_entity_poly.type
_entity_poly.pdbx_seq_one_letter_code
_entity_poly.pdbx_strand_id
1 'polypeptide(L)'
;MKPTLLVLAAGMGSRYGGLKQVDPMGPNGETVLDYSVYDAIRAGFGRVVFIIREDFAELFRESIGARFADRIQVDYAFQKIDDLPDGFSVPEGRVKPWGTAHAIRS
;
A
#
# COMPACT_ATOMS: atom_id res chain seq x y z
N MET A 1 -23.15 7.07 -2.33
CA MET A 1 -21.73 6.90 -2.71
C MET A 1 -20.99 6.34 -1.50
N LYS A 2 -20.17 5.29 -1.64
CA LYS A 2 -19.32 4.79 -0.55
C LYS A 2 -17.90 5.39 -0.67
N PRO A 3 -17.24 5.80 0.42
CA PRO A 3 -15.89 6.34 0.36
C PRO A 3 -14.85 5.27 0.01
N THR A 4 -13.68 5.73 -0.45
CA THR A 4 -12.49 4.89 -0.70
C THR A 4 -11.45 5.13 0.39
N LEU A 5 -10.87 4.05 0.93
CA LEU A 5 -9.74 4.11 1.84
C LEU A 5 -8.45 4.07 1.01
N LEU A 6 -7.59 5.06 1.17
CA LEU A 6 -6.25 5.07 0.57
C LEU A 6 -5.23 4.68 1.63
N VAL A 7 -4.47 3.62 1.39
CA VAL A 7 -3.43 3.14 2.30
C VAL A 7 -2.05 3.38 1.68
N LEU A 8 -1.22 4.15 2.38
CA LEU A 8 0.17 4.39 2.00
C LEU A 8 1.05 3.22 2.46
N ALA A 9 1.34 2.31 1.54
CA ALA A 9 2.01 1.04 1.79
C ALA A 9 3.36 0.89 1.02
N ALA A 10 3.84 1.95 0.38
CA ALA A 10 5.07 1.95 -0.41
C ALA A 10 6.36 2.08 0.45
N GLY A 11 6.22 2.28 1.76
CA GLY A 11 7.34 2.45 2.68
C GLY A 11 7.95 1.13 3.11
N MET A 12 9.27 0.97 2.92
CA MET A 12 10.02 -0.15 3.50
C MET A 12 10.42 0.14 4.95
N GLY A 13 10.28 -0.86 5.81
CA GLY A 13 10.90 -0.83 7.12
C GLY A 13 12.36 -1.25 7.06
N SER A 14 13.28 -0.31 6.81
CA SER A 14 14.73 -0.62 6.73
C SER A 14 15.31 -1.29 7.98
N ARG A 15 14.67 -1.14 9.16
CA ARG A 15 15.05 -1.82 10.41
C ARG A 15 14.63 -3.30 10.48
N TYR A 16 13.74 -3.76 9.60
CA TYR A 16 13.09 -5.09 9.68
C TYR A 16 13.37 -5.96 8.45
N GLY A 17 14.16 -5.47 7.48
CA GLY A 17 14.56 -6.26 6.31
C GLY A 17 13.43 -6.63 5.32
N GLY A 18 12.21 -6.11 5.51
CA GLY A 18 11.04 -6.45 4.70
C GLY A 18 9.83 -5.53 4.88
N LEU A 19 8.66 -5.99 4.41
CA LEU A 19 7.38 -5.30 4.54
C LEU A 19 6.88 -5.36 5.99
N LYS A 20 7.15 -4.32 6.79
CA LYS A 20 6.57 -4.15 8.14
C LYS A 20 5.05 -4.36 8.22
N GLN A 21 4.35 -4.11 7.10
CA GLN A 21 2.90 -4.16 7.06
C GLN A 21 2.33 -5.59 6.97
N VAL A 22 3.18 -6.60 6.76
CA VAL A 22 2.77 -8.02 6.80
C VAL A 22 3.11 -8.70 8.13
N ASP A 23 3.75 -7.98 9.06
CA ASP A 23 4.11 -8.55 10.36
C ASP A 23 2.85 -8.78 11.20
N PRO A 24 2.67 -9.99 11.76
CA PRO A 24 1.52 -10.31 12.60
C PRO A 24 1.60 -9.53 13.93
N MET A 25 0.47 -8.96 14.33
CA MET A 25 0.28 -8.24 15.60
C MET A 25 -0.85 -8.87 16.44
N GLY A 26 -1.90 -9.36 15.78
CA GLY A 26 -3.06 -9.93 16.43
C GLY A 26 -2.86 -11.38 16.91
N PRO A 27 -3.76 -11.87 17.78
CA PRO A 27 -3.66 -13.20 18.38
C PRO A 27 -3.73 -14.34 17.36
N ASN A 28 -4.26 -14.11 16.16
CA ASN A 28 -4.34 -15.12 15.09
C ASN A 28 -3.50 -14.73 13.87
N GLY A 29 -2.50 -13.86 14.04
CA GLY A 29 -1.63 -13.43 12.95
C GLY A 29 -2.23 -12.34 12.06
N GLU A 30 -3.19 -11.57 12.58
CA GLU A 30 -3.69 -10.36 11.93
C GLU A 30 -2.62 -9.27 11.91
N THR A 31 -2.51 -8.57 10.80
CA THR A 31 -1.62 -7.42 10.64
C THR A 31 -2.34 -6.12 11.03
N VAL A 32 -1.60 -5.03 11.21
CA VAL A 32 -2.20 -3.69 11.41
C VAL A 32 -3.09 -3.29 10.22
N LEU A 33 -2.72 -3.71 9.00
CA LEU A 33 -3.53 -3.48 7.81
C LEU A 33 -4.86 -4.22 7.89
N ASP A 34 -4.85 -5.44 8.44
CA ASP A 34 -6.08 -6.23 8.53
C ASP A 34 -7.13 -5.53 9.40
N TYR A 35 -6.71 -5.02 10.56
CA TYR A 35 -7.58 -4.21 11.42
C TYR A 35 -8.06 -2.94 10.72
N SER A 36 -7.17 -2.24 10.01
CA SER A 36 -7.50 -0.99 9.31
C SER A 36 -8.57 -1.19 8.21
N VAL A 37 -8.43 -2.24 7.41
CA VAL A 37 -9.40 -2.58 6.36
C VAL A 37 -10.71 -3.08 6.97
N TYR A 38 -10.63 -3.91 8.01
CA TYR A 38 -11.81 -4.41 8.71
C TYR A 38 -12.66 -3.26 9.29
N ASP A 39 -12.02 -2.29 9.95
CA ASP A 39 -12.72 -1.13 10.51
C ASP A 39 -13.28 -0.21 9.41
N ALA A 40 -12.56 -0.04 8.29
CA ALA A 40 -13.07 0.71 7.14
C ALA A 40 -14.32 0.07 6.53
N ILE A 41 -14.35 -1.26 6.40
CA ILE A 41 -15.56 -1.99 5.96
C ILE A 41 -16.73 -1.69 6.92
N ARG A 42 -16.51 -1.78 8.23
CA ARG A 42 -17.54 -1.49 9.25
C ARG A 42 -17.99 -0.02 9.25
N ALA A 43 -17.09 0.90 8.90
CA ALA A 43 -17.40 2.32 8.75
C ALA A 43 -18.11 2.65 7.42
N GLY A 44 -18.32 1.66 6.54
CA GLY A 44 -19.09 1.82 5.29
C GLY A 44 -18.26 2.16 4.06
N PHE A 45 -16.93 2.01 4.10
CA PHE A 45 -16.08 2.13 2.91
C PHE A 45 -16.40 1.02 1.90
N GLY A 46 -16.36 1.36 0.61
CA GLY A 46 -16.69 0.43 -0.47
C GLY A 46 -15.47 -0.11 -1.21
N ARG A 47 -14.32 0.55 -1.03
CA ARG A 47 -13.09 0.29 -1.78
C ARG A 47 -11.87 0.63 -0.94
N VAL A 48 -10.80 -0.14 -1.09
CA VAL A 48 -9.47 0.16 -0.58
C VAL A 48 -8.46 0.20 -1.72
N VAL A 49 -7.58 1.19 -1.71
CA VAL A 49 -6.48 1.34 -2.66
C VAL A 49 -5.18 1.32 -1.88
N PHE A 50 -4.29 0.39 -2.22
CA PHE A 50 -2.95 0.32 -1.65
C PHE A 50 -1.95 0.95 -2.60
N ILE A 51 -1.28 2.03 -2.16
CA ILE A 51 -0.12 2.56 -2.87
C ILE A 51 1.11 1.80 -2.38
N ILE A 52 1.68 0.97 -3.24
CA ILE A 52 2.82 0.09 -2.94
C ILE A 52 3.97 0.34 -3.92
N ARG A 53 5.10 -0.33 -3.72
CA ARG A 53 6.12 -0.45 -4.78
C ARG A 53 5.86 -1.71 -5.60
N GLU A 54 6.21 -1.66 -6.87
CA GLU A 54 5.92 -2.73 -7.85
C GLU A 54 6.67 -4.05 -7.53
N ASP A 55 7.88 -3.96 -6.97
CA ASP A 55 8.68 -5.10 -6.53
C ASP A 55 8.04 -5.94 -5.41
N PHE A 56 7.03 -5.39 -4.73
CA PHE A 56 6.29 -6.06 -3.66
C PHE A 56 4.85 -6.42 -4.04
N ALA A 57 4.43 -6.15 -5.28
CA ALA A 57 3.04 -6.29 -5.70
C ALA A 57 2.50 -7.71 -5.56
N GLU A 58 3.28 -8.71 -5.95
CA GLU A 58 2.89 -10.12 -5.90
C GLU A 58 2.72 -10.59 -4.47
N LEU A 59 3.76 -10.40 -3.63
CA LEU A 59 3.71 -10.74 -2.21
C LEU A 59 2.53 -10.06 -1.48
N PHE A 60 2.25 -8.80 -1.81
CA PHE A 60 1.14 -8.06 -1.19
C PHE A 60 -0.23 -8.60 -1.64
N ARG A 61 -0.38 -9.00 -2.91
CA ARG A 61 -1.60 -9.63 -3.41
C ARG A 61 -1.85 -10.99 -2.77
N GLU A 62 -0.83 -11.82 -2.66
CA GLU A 62 -0.94 -13.17 -2.08
C GLU A 62 -1.21 -13.14 -0.57
N SER A 63 -0.70 -12.14 0.15
CA SER A 63 -0.86 -12.03 1.60
C SER A 63 -2.08 -11.21 2.01
N ILE A 64 -2.03 -9.89 1.79
CA ILE A 64 -3.04 -8.92 2.24
C ILE A 64 -4.22 -8.89 1.28
N GLY A 65 -3.96 -8.85 -0.04
CA GLY A 65 -5.00 -8.78 -1.06
C GLY A 65 -6.00 -9.94 -0.98
N ALA A 66 -5.50 -11.17 -0.91
CA ALA A 66 -6.29 -12.38 -0.84
C ALA A 66 -7.23 -12.43 0.38
N ARG A 67 -6.88 -11.78 1.51
CA ARG A 67 -7.70 -11.74 2.73
C ARG A 67 -8.95 -10.86 2.60
N PHE A 68 -8.98 -9.94 1.63
CA PHE A 68 -10.04 -8.93 1.49
C PHE A 68 -10.78 -8.95 0.16
N ALA A 69 -10.30 -9.70 -0.83
CA ALA A 69 -10.80 -9.69 -2.20
C ALA A 69 -12.30 -10.00 -2.33
N ASP A 70 -12.87 -10.78 -1.40
CA ASP A 70 -14.29 -11.14 -1.34
C ASP A 70 -15.13 -10.21 -0.44
N ARG A 71 -14.50 -9.27 0.29
CA ARG A 71 -15.15 -8.44 1.32
C ARG A 71 -15.26 -6.96 0.95
N ILE A 72 -14.32 -6.45 0.16
CA ILE A 72 -14.27 -5.06 -0.31
C ILE A 72 -13.54 -5.01 -1.66
N GLN A 73 -13.84 -4.04 -2.51
CA GLN A 73 -13.04 -3.84 -3.72
C GLN A 73 -11.61 -3.45 -3.33
N VAL A 74 -10.62 -4.17 -3.84
CA VAL A 74 -9.19 -3.93 -3.60
C VAL A 74 -8.52 -3.53 -4.90
N ASP A 75 -7.91 -2.35 -4.93
CA ASP A 75 -7.07 -1.89 -6.04
C ASP A 75 -5.65 -1.56 -5.57
N TYR A 76 -4.73 -1.46 -6.53
CA TYR A 76 -3.31 -1.16 -6.29
C TYR A 76 -2.86 0.01 -7.16
N ALA A 77 -2.08 0.91 -6.56
CA ALA A 77 -1.34 1.96 -7.25
C ALA A 77 0.15 1.80 -6.95
N PHE A 78 1.01 2.28 -7.84
CA PHE A 78 2.45 2.03 -7.76
C PHE A 78 3.23 3.33 -7.68
N GLN A 79 3.90 3.55 -6.55
CA GLN A 79 4.81 4.69 -6.42
C GLN A 79 6.15 4.34 -7.10
N LYS A 80 6.36 4.82 -8.32
CA LYS A 80 7.63 4.66 -9.04
C LYS A 80 8.49 5.92 -8.92
N ILE A 81 9.81 5.75 -8.92
CA ILE A 81 10.75 6.89 -8.81
C ILE A 81 10.84 7.71 -10.11
N ASP A 82 10.49 7.08 -11.23
CA ASP A 82 10.47 7.62 -12.58
C ASP A 82 9.09 8.13 -13.02
N ASP A 83 8.04 7.94 -12.20
CA ASP A 83 6.74 8.58 -12.36
C ASP A 83 6.87 10.07 -12.01
N LEU A 84 7.46 10.84 -12.91
CA LEU A 84 7.66 12.28 -12.77
C LEU A 84 6.85 13.05 -13.82
N PRO A 85 6.48 14.31 -13.55
CA PRO A 85 5.87 15.17 -14.56
C PRO A 85 6.78 15.31 -15.80
N ASP A 86 6.17 15.59 -16.95
CA ASP A 86 6.89 15.78 -18.21
C ASP A 86 8.00 16.83 -18.08
N GLY A 87 9.16 16.53 -18.66
CA GLY A 87 10.35 17.39 -18.63
C GLY A 87 11.27 17.17 -17.43
N PHE A 88 10.93 16.29 -16.49
CA PHE A 88 11.80 15.90 -15.39
C PHE A 88 12.37 14.49 -15.57
N SER A 89 13.59 14.28 -15.06
CA SER A 89 14.25 12.98 -15.03
C SER A 89 14.73 12.66 -13.62
N VAL A 90 14.87 11.36 -13.32
CA VAL A 90 15.41 10.91 -12.03
C VAL A 90 16.87 11.36 -11.91
N PRO A 91 17.24 12.12 -10.85
CA PRO A 91 18.64 12.47 -10.62
C PRO A 91 19.50 11.23 -10.41
N GLU A 92 20.75 11.29 -10.88
CA GLU A 92 21.70 10.19 -10.72
C GLU A 92 21.86 9.79 -9.25
N GLY A 93 21.85 8.48 -8.98
CA GLY A 93 22.00 7.93 -7.62
C GLY A 93 20.75 8.02 -6.73
N ARG A 94 19.61 8.54 -7.22
CA ARG A 94 18.37 8.56 -6.44
C ARG A 94 17.78 7.15 -6.31
N VAL A 95 17.76 6.65 -5.07
CA VAL A 95 17.13 5.36 -4.71
C VAL A 95 15.96 5.51 -3.74
N LYS A 96 15.86 6.65 -3.05
CA LYS A 96 14.79 6.92 -2.08
C LYS A 96 13.54 7.45 -2.78
N PRO A 97 12.32 7.02 -2.38
CA PRO A 97 11.07 7.57 -2.89
C PRO A 97 10.96 9.09 -2.74
N TRP A 98 10.07 9.72 -3.51
CA TRP A 98 9.85 11.17 -3.49
C TRP A 98 9.02 11.66 -2.29
N GLY A 99 8.35 10.76 -1.57
CA GLY A 99 7.60 11.07 -0.34
C GLY A 99 6.11 10.75 -0.44
N THR A 100 5.35 11.08 0.61
CA THR A 100 3.91 10.76 0.73
C THR A 100 3.05 11.55 -0.24
N ALA A 101 3.37 12.83 -0.48
CA ALA A 101 2.66 13.64 -1.46
C ALA A 101 2.77 13.06 -2.88
N HIS A 102 3.96 12.59 -3.25
CA HIS A 102 4.15 11.89 -4.52
C HIS A 102 3.36 10.58 -4.58
N ALA A 103 3.35 9.80 -3.49
CA ALA A 103 2.58 8.56 -3.43
C ALA A 103 1.09 8.80 -3.71
N ILE A 104 0.52 9.90 -3.20
CA ILE A 104 -0.89 10.25 -3.42
C ILE A 104 -1.17 10.66 -4.87
N ARG A 105 -0.17 11.19 -5.60
CA ARG A 105 -0.29 11.51 -7.03
C ARG A 105 -0.30 10.25 -7.91
N SER A 106 0.43 9.21 -7.51
CA SER A 106 0.66 7.98 -8.29
C SER A 106 -0.59 7.12 -8.51
#